data_AF-A0A1M4XM22-F1
#
_entry.id   AF-A0A1M4XM22-F1
#
_cell.length_a   1.000
_cell.length_b   1.000
_cell.length_c   1.000
_cell.angle_alpha   90.00
_cell.angle_beta   90.00
_cell.angle_gamma   90.00
#
_symmetry.space_group_name_H-M   'P 1'
#
loop_
_entity.id
_entity.type
_entity.pdbx_description
1 polymer ?
#
loop_
_entity_poly.entity_id
_entity_poly.type
_entity_poly.pdbx_seq_one_letter_code
_entity_poly.pdbx_strand_id
1 'polypeptide(L)'
;MSLTAVLVTGLVAGGVSCAAVQGGLLTGLVARQRAEPVATPPETGAAPEKTENTEKTENTENTEDAAAVTTGERGALQKLGDDLAPVAGFLAGKLVSHTVLGALLGALGGVVQLSSGVRVTLQLVAGTVIIVLGLAQLGVPGFRRIVFAPPDSWSRVVRSSTRSRAAVAPAALGLATVLVPCGVTVSVEALALTTGSALMGAATMAVFVVGTAPLFAVLGYAARKAATAWRGRLAALTGLVVLFLGLLTLNGGLELAGSPVAASNIGRAMGFDEPPAQAVRDDKGGQLLVLTARASSYSPPRIEAKAGVPTTLVIHSEGVQGCALSFVVPGHNVDRVLPAHGETRIDLGTLQPGEVKFACAMGMYTGTIVVT
;
A
#
# COMPACT_ATOMS: atom_id res chain seq x y z
N MET A 1 -3.54 18.83 -7.14
CA MET A 1 -2.08 18.63 -7.37
C MET A 1 -1.83 18.45 -8.86
N SER A 2 -0.60 18.67 -9.34
CA SER A 2 -0.22 18.28 -10.71
C SER A 2 -0.04 16.76 -10.82
N LEU A 3 -0.22 16.20 -12.02
CA LEU A 3 0.06 14.77 -12.28
C LEU A 3 1.54 14.42 -12.02
N THR A 4 2.46 15.36 -12.19
CA THR A 4 3.88 15.18 -11.82
C THR A 4 4.07 14.95 -10.32
N ALA A 5 3.37 15.68 -9.46
CA ALA A 5 3.43 15.46 -8.01
C ALA A 5 2.79 14.11 -7.61
N VAL A 6 1.75 13.66 -8.31
CA VAL A 6 1.14 12.34 -8.12
C VAL A 6 2.10 11.21 -8.54
N LEU A 7 2.81 11.37 -9.67
CA LEU A 7 3.82 10.43 -10.14
C LEU A 7 4.99 10.29 -9.15
N VAL A 8 5.52 11.42 -8.66
CA VAL A 8 6.59 11.45 -7.64
C VAL A 8 6.11 10.85 -6.32
N THR A 9 4.87 11.14 -5.90
CA THR A 9 4.26 10.53 -4.71
C THR A 9 4.14 9.01 -4.87
N GLY A 10 3.78 8.50 -6.06
CA GLY A 10 3.77 7.07 -6.38
C GLY A 10 5.15 6.43 -6.33
N LEU A 11 6.16 7.09 -6.91
CA LEU A 11 7.53 6.59 -6.96
C LEU A 11 8.20 6.52 -5.58
N VAL A 12 8.06 7.57 -4.76
CA VAL A 12 8.79 7.74 -3.49
C VAL A 12 7.99 7.20 -2.30
N ALA A 13 6.83 7.79 -2.00
CA ALA A 13 6.07 7.49 -0.79
C ALA A 13 5.15 6.25 -0.95
N GLY A 14 4.42 6.20 -2.06
CA GLY A 14 3.51 5.10 -2.40
C GLY A 14 4.26 3.80 -2.62
N GLY A 15 5.42 3.87 -3.28
CA GLY A 15 6.32 2.73 -3.47
C GLY A 15 6.64 2.03 -2.16
N VAL A 16 7.30 2.71 -1.20
CA VAL A 16 7.77 2.08 0.04
C VAL A 16 6.61 1.53 0.88
N SER A 17 5.56 2.34 1.12
CA SER A 17 4.42 1.94 1.96
C SER A 17 3.61 0.80 1.35
N CYS A 18 3.22 0.93 0.07
CA CYS A 18 2.36 -0.05 -0.58
C CYS A 18 3.11 -1.33 -0.94
N ALA A 19 4.41 -1.27 -1.26
CA ALA A 19 5.20 -2.46 -1.55
C ALA A 19 5.60 -3.24 -0.28
N ALA A 20 5.65 -2.61 0.90
CA ALA A 20 5.78 -3.35 2.16
C ALA A 20 4.60 -4.32 2.38
N VAL A 21 3.36 -3.85 2.20
CA VAL A 21 2.15 -4.69 2.33
C VAL A 21 1.99 -5.61 1.12
N GLN A 22 1.86 -5.03 -0.08
CA GLN A 22 1.43 -5.75 -1.29
C GLN A 22 2.58 -6.57 -1.89
N GLY A 23 3.83 -6.13 -1.71
CA GLY A 23 5.02 -6.94 -2.02
C GLY A 23 5.15 -8.13 -1.07
N GLY A 24 4.87 -7.99 0.23
CA GLY A 24 4.80 -9.14 1.16
C GLY A 24 3.82 -10.22 0.71
N LEU A 25 2.68 -9.83 0.12
CA LEU A 25 1.71 -10.77 -0.47
C LEU A 25 2.19 -11.37 -1.80
N LEU A 26 2.70 -10.54 -2.73
CA LEU A 26 3.20 -10.99 -4.03
C LEU A 26 4.37 -11.97 -3.88
N THR A 27 5.33 -11.66 -3.00
CA THR A 27 6.49 -12.53 -2.71
C THR A 27 6.07 -13.84 -2.04
N GLY A 28 5.10 -13.80 -1.12
CA GLY A 28 4.51 -15.00 -0.52
C GLY A 28 3.83 -15.92 -1.55
N LEU A 29 3.07 -15.36 -2.51
CA LEU A 29 2.48 -16.14 -3.60
C LEU A 29 3.55 -16.71 -4.54
N VAL A 30 4.52 -15.90 -4.97
CA VAL A 30 5.61 -16.34 -5.86
C VAL A 30 6.47 -17.44 -5.22
N ALA A 31 6.70 -17.39 -3.90
CA ALA A 31 7.38 -18.45 -3.17
C ALA A 31 6.56 -19.75 -3.14
N ARG A 32 5.24 -19.67 -2.92
CA ARG A 32 4.33 -20.83 -2.94
C ARG A 32 4.18 -21.44 -4.33
N GLN A 33 4.15 -20.63 -5.39
CA GLN A 33 4.12 -21.11 -6.79
C GLN A 33 5.38 -21.91 -7.19
N ARG A 34 6.51 -21.71 -6.50
CA ARG A 34 7.74 -22.51 -6.65
C ARG A 34 7.84 -23.66 -5.62
N ALA A 35 6.77 -23.95 -4.88
CA ALA A 35 6.73 -24.98 -3.83
C ALA A 35 5.73 -26.12 -4.08
N GLU A 36 4.80 -26.00 -5.04
CA GLU A 36 4.13 -27.17 -5.61
C GLU A 36 5.13 -27.88 -6.55
N PRO A 37 5.56 -29.13 -6.28
CA PRO A 37 6.29 -29.90 -7.28
C PRO A 37 5.37 -30.22 -8.47
N VAL A 38 5.95 -30.32 -9.67
CA VAL A 38 5.22 -30.81 -10.84
C VAL A 38 4.78 -32.24 -10.56
N ALA A 39 3.48 -32.49 -10.55
CA ALA A 39 2.94 -33.84 -10.40
C ALA A 39 3.38 -34.69 -11.60
N THR A 40 4.18 -35.73 -11.34
CA THR A 40 4.46 -36.78 -12.31
C THR A 40 3.15 -37.49 -12.70
N PRO A 41 2.90 -37.75 -13.99
CA PRO A 41 1.78 -38.61 -14.39
C PRO A 41 2.02 -40.04 -13.87
N PRO A 42 0.96 -40.83 -13.64
CA PRO A 42 1.08 -42.17 -13.06
C PRO A 42 1.79 -43.12 -14.02
N GLU A 43 2.80 -43.83 -13.52
CA GLU A 43 3.43 -44.94 -14.24
C GLU A 43 2.40 -46.04 -14.51
N THR A 44 2.02 -46.20 -15.77
CA THR A 44 1.16 -47.30 -16.23
C THR A 44 2.06 -48.30 -16.94
N GLY A 45 2.46 -49.36 -16.24
CA GLY A 45 3.52 -50.26 -16.71
C GLY A 45 3.08 -51.19 -17.83
N ALA A 46 3.84 -51.22 -18.93
CA ALA A 46 3.91 -52.34 -19.87
C ALA A 46 5.24 -52.29 -20.66
N ALA A 47 6.03 -53.36 -20.55
CA ALA A 47 6.99 -53.76 -21.58
C ALA A 47 6.34 -54.92 -22.36
N PRO A 48 6.68 -55.17 -23.66
CA PRO A 48 7.92 -55.91 -23.93
C PRO A 48 8.67 -55.60 -25.27
N GLU A 49 10.00 -55.79 -25.21
CA GLU A 49 10.83 -56.61 -26.13
C GLU A 49 11.14 -56.24 -27.62
N LYS A 50 12.44 -55.89 -27.83
CA LYS A 50 13.40 -56.22 -28.93
C LYS A 50 13.33 -55.69 -30.39
N THR A 51 14.55 -55.66 -30.95
CA THR A 51 15.03 -55.63 -32.36
C THR A 51 15.45 -54.23 -32.84
N GLU A 52 16.72 -53.82 -32.99
CA GLU A 52 18.03 -54.40 -33.42
C GLU A 52 18.38 -54.13 -34.91
N ASN A 53 19.67 -53.85 -35.16
CA ASN A 53 20.36 -53.34 -36.38
C ASN A 53 20.42 -51.79 -36.49
N THR A 54 21.55 -51.09 -36.77
CA THR A 54 22.76 -51.33 -37.62
C THR A 54 22.48 -51.03 -39.10
N GLU A 55 23.21 -50.19 -39.87
CA GLU A 55 24.43 -49.37 -39.69
C GLU A 55 24.15 -47.90 -40.22
N LYS A 56 25.01 -46.96 -40.66
CA LYS A 56 26.46 -46.85 -40.98
C LYS A 56 26.99 -45.39 -40.80
N THR A 57 28.31 -45.24 -40.72
CA THR A 57 29.17 -44.03 -40.74
C THR A 57 29.16 -43.23 -42.06
N GLU A 58 29.24 -41.89 -42.01
CA GLU A 58 30.33 -41.12 -42.68
C GLU A 58 30.48 -39.67 -42.16
N ASN A 59 31.68 -39.09 -42.36
CA ASN A 59 32.08 -37.78 -41.85
C ASN A 59 31.83 -36.65 -42.87
N THR A 60 31.61 -35.42 -42.40
CA THR A 60 32.18 -34.22 -43.02
C THR A 60 32.41 -33.16 -41.94
N GLU A 61 33.56 -32.51 -42.01
CA GLU A 61 34.06 -31.51 -41.05
C GLU A 61 33.52 -30.09 -41.32
N ASN A 62 33.57 -29.25 -40.28
CA ASN A 62 33.79 -27.80 -40.34
C ASN A 62 32.87 -26.93 -41.22
N THR A 63 31.72 -26.51 -40.68
CA THR A 63 31.17 -25.15 -40.91
C THR A 63 30.46 -24.60 -39.65
N GLU A 64 31.16 -24.59 -38.52
CA GLU A 64 30.76 -23.78 -37.36
C GLU A 64 31.43 -22.40 -37.43
N ASP A 65 30.77 -21.40 -38.02
CA ASP A 65 31.07 -19.97 -37.75
C ASP A 65 29.99 -19.02 -38.30
N ALA A 66 28.81 -18.98 -37.66
CA ALA A 66 27.78 -17.94 -37.87
C ALA A 66 26.65 -17.95 -36.82
N ALA A 67 26.20 -19.13 -36.41
CA ALA A 67 24.87 -19.30 -35.78
C ALA A 67 24.84 -19.19 -34.24
N ALA A 68 25.98 -19.32 -33.55
CA ALA A 68 26.01 -19.54 -32.10
C ALA A 68 25.64 -18.33 -31.24
N VAL A 69 25.94 -17.10 -31.69
CA VAL A 69 25.91 -15.89 -30.83
C VAL A 69 24.49 -15.44 -30.46
N THR A 70 23.55 -15.48 -31.41
CA THR A 70 22.21 -14.85 -31.22
C THR A 70 21.25 -15.62 -30.30
N THR A 71 21.61 -16.86 -29.92
CA THR A 71 20.76 -17.72 -29.08
C THR A 71 20.86 -17.36 -27.60
N GLY A 72 22.04 -16.92 -27.13
CA GLY A 72 22.29 -16.59 -25.73
C GLY A 72 21.49 -15.38 -25.24
N GLU A 73 21.49 -14.28 -26.02
CA GLU A 73 20.78 -13.05 -25.66
C GLU A 73 19.27 -13.22 -25.68
N ARG A 74 18.73 -13.94 -26.67
CA ARG A 74 17.31 -14.30 -26.71
C ARG A 74 16.91 -15.13 -25.49
N GLY A 75 17.74 -16.11 -25.10
CA GLY A 75 17.55 -16.88 -23.87
C GLY A 75 17.56 -16.01 -22.61
N ALA A 76 18.48 -15.04 -22.51
CA ALA A 76 18.58 -14.13 -21.37
C ALA A 76 17.37 -13.18 -21.27
N LEU A 77 16.96 -12.56 -22.38
CA LEU A 77 15.80 -11.65 -22.44
C LEU A 77 14.49 -12.39 -22.17
N GLN A 78 14.31 -13.59 -22.73
CA GLN A 78 13.10 -14.39 -22.52
C GLN A 78 13.00 -14.89 -21.06
N LYS A 79 14.13 -15.32 -20.47
CA LYS A 79 14.22 -15.70 -19.05
C LYS A 79 13.96 -14.53 -18.10
N LEU A 80 14.40 -13.31 -18.46
CA LEU A 80 14.03 -12.08 -17.74
C LEU A 80 12.53 -11.80 -17.86
N GLY A 81 11.95 -12.01 -19.05
CA GLY A 81 10.50 -11.95 -19.27
C GLY A 81 9.71 -12.91 -18.37
N ASP A 82 10.13 -14.17 -18.28
CA ASP A 82 9.50 -15.20 -17.42
C ASP A 82 9.68 -14.94 -15.90
N ASP A 83 10.71 -14.17 -15.50
CA ASP A 83 10.87 -13.66 -14.14
C ASP A 83 10.03 -12.40 -13.85
N LEU A 84 9.77 -11.54 -14.85
CA LEU A 84 8.96 -10.32 -14.71
C LEU A 84 7.45 -10.54 -14.96
N ALA A 85 7.05 -11.57 -15.70
CA ALA A 85 5.65 -11.92 -15.99
C ALA A 85 4.68 -11.88 -14.78
N PRO A 86 5.01 -12.44 -13.59
CA PRO A 86 4.14 -12.29 -12.41
C PRO A 86 4.00 -10.84 -11.93
N VAL A 87 5.04 -10.03 -12.05
CA VAL A 87 5.01 -8.63 -11.62
C VAL A 87 4.21 -7.78 -12.61
N ALA A 88 4.39 -8.02 -13.91
CA ALA A 88 3.59 -7.40 -14.96
C ALA A 88 2.10 -7.74 -14.82
N GLY A 89 1.76 -8.99 -14.54
CA GLY A 89 0.38 -9.41 -14.24
C GLY A 89 -0.21 -8.67 -13.04
N PHE A 90 0.52 -8.64 -11.92
CA PHE A 90 0.12 -7.90 -10.71
C PHE A 90 -0.09 -6.40 -10.97
N LEU A 91 0.85 -5.74 -11.66
CA LEU A 91 0.76 -4.32 -11.98
C LEU A 91 -0.38 -4.01 -12.95
N ALA A 92 -0.64 -4.86 -13.94
CA ALA A 92 -1.78 -4.71 -14.85
C ALA A 92 -3.12 -4.83 -14.10
N GLY A 93 -3.26 -5.84 -13.23
CA GLY A 93 -4.45 -6.00 -12.38
C GLY A 93 -4.67 -4.82 -11.44
N LYS A 94 -3.60 -4.31 -10.82
CA LYS A 94 -3.62 -3.11 -9.97
C LYS A 94 -4.00 -1.85 -10.75
N LEU A 95 -3.43 -1.66 -11.95
CA LEU A 95 -3.72 -0.52 -12.80
C LEU A 95 -5.19 -0.48 -13.20
N VAL A 96 -5.76 -1.61 -13.63
CA VAL A 96 -7.19 -1.71 -13.98
C VAL A 96 -8.07 -1.40 -12.77
N SER A 97 -7.85 -2.05 -11.62
CA SER A 97 -8.71 -1.84 -10.44
C SER A 97 -8.65 -0.40 -9.91
N HIS A 98 -7.45 0.20 -9.82
CA HIS A 98 -7.29 1.56 -9.32
C HIS A 98 -7.79 2.60 -10.33
N THR A 99 -7.65 2.38 -11.64
CA THR A 99 -8.19 3.31 -12.66
C THR A 99 -9.72 3.30 -12.65
N VAL A 100 -10.36 2.14 -12.51
CA VAL A 100 -11.82 2.03 -12.38
C VAL A 100 -12.30 2.67 -11.06
N LEU A 101 -11.62 2.40 -9.94
CA LEU A 101 -11.92 3.05 -8.66
C LEU A 101 -11.76 4.58 -8.76
N GLY A 102 -10.68 5.06 -9.36
CA GLY A 102 -10.44 6.49 -9.60
C GLY A 102 -11.51 7.14 -10.49
N ALA A 103 -12.02 6.42 -11.50
CA ALA A 103 -13.14 6.89 -12.31
C ALA A 103 -14.43 7.05 -11.48
N LEU A 104 -14.75 6.05 -10.66
CA LEU A 104 -15.94 6.07 -9.79
C LEU A 104 -15.84 7.16 -8.72
N LEU A 105 -14.70 7.28 -8.04
CA LEU A 105 -14.44 8.33 -7.05
C LEU A 105 -14.48 9.72 -7.69
N GLY A 106 -13.87 9.89 -8.87
CA GLY A 106 -13.94 11.15 -9.63
C GLY A 106 -15.36 11.51 -10.08
N ALA A 107 -16.20 10.52 -10.42
CA ALA A 107 -17.61 10.73 -10.78
C ALA A 107 -18.50 11.08 -9.57
N LEU A 108 -18.20 10.53 -8.40
CA LEU A 108 -18.89 10.81 -7.12
C LEU A 108 -18.35 12.07 -6.41
N GLY A 109 -17.33 12.70 -6.98
CA GLY A 109 -16.63 13.85 -6.41
C GLY A 109 -17.54 15.03 -6.16
N GLY A 110 -17.69 15.42 -4.89
CA GLY A 110 -18.57 16.49 -4.43
C GLY A 110 -19.88 16.02 -3.76
N VAL A 111 -20.27 14.75 -3.92
CA VAL A 111 -21.51 14.20 -3.32
C VAL A 111 -21.23 13.41 -2.04
N VAL A 112 -20.05 12.80 -1.91
CA VAL A 112 -19.72 11.89 -0.79
C VAL A 112 -18.54 12.40 0.03
N GLN A 113 -18.81 12.99 1.19
CA GLN A 113 -17.85 12.98 2.30
C GLN A 113 -18.01 11.66 3.05
N LEU A 114 -16.95 10.83 3.09
CA LEU A 114 -16.92 9.68 4.00
C LEU A 114 -16.92 10.19 5.44
N SER A 115 -17.88 9.76 6.25
CA SER A 115 -17.93 10.17 7.66
C SER A 115 -16.72 9.63 8.43
N SER A 116 -16.28 10.41 9.42
CA SER A 116 -15.16 10.08 10.31
C SER A 116 -15.28 8.68 10.91
N GLY A 117 -16.47 8.31 11.39
CA GLY A 117 -16.77 6.98 11.93
C GLY A 117 -16.64 5.83 10.92
N VAL A 118 -16.96 6.04 9.64
CA VAL A 118 -16.77 5.01 8.59
C VAL A 118 -15.28 4.81 8.30
N ARG A 119 -14.49 5.90 8.20
CA ARG A 119 -13.01 5.78 8.05
C ARG A 119 -12.39 5.04 9.23
N VAL A 120 -12.74 5.41 10.47
CA VAL A 120 -12.27 4.74 11.70
C VAL A 120 -12.60 3.24 11.67
N THR A 121 -13.86 2.89 11.40
CA THR A 121 -14.31 1.49 11.39
C THR A 121 -13.57 0.67 10.34
N LEU A 122 -13.47 1.19 9.11
CA LEU A 122 -12.74 0.53 8.02
C LEU A 122 -11.26 0.34 8.34
N GLN A 123 -10.61 1.35 8.93
CA GLN A 123 -9.20 1.31 9.28
C GLN A 123 -8.88 0.35 10.43
N LEU A 124 -9.75 0.27 11.45
CA LEU A 124 -9.63 -0.72 12.54
C LEU A 124 -9.79 -2.15 12.01
N VAL A 125 -10.77 -2.40 11.13
CA VAL A 125 -10.96 -3.70 10.48
C VAL A 125 -9.75 -4.05 9.60
N ALA A 126 -9.28 -3.13 8.77
CA ALA A 126 -8.12 -3.35 7.90
C ALA A 126 -6.84 -3.65 8.71
N GLY A 127 -6.55 -2.86 9.75
CA GLY A 127 -5.42 -3.11 10.65
C GLY A 127 -5.49 -4.49 11.30
N THR A 128 -6.67 -4.87 11.80
CA THR A 128 -6.91 -6.20 12.41
C THR A 128 -6.68 -7.34 11.41
N VAL A 129 -7.17 -7.22 10.17
CA VAL A 129 -6.96 -8.24 9.12
C VAL A 129 -5.48 -8.33 8.73
N ILE A 130 -4.77 -7.21 8.61
CA ILE A 130 -3.33 -7.19 8.29
C ILE A 130 -2.51 -7.85 9.42
N ILE A 131 -2.85 -7.59 10.69
CA ILE A 131 -2.23 -8.26 11.85
C ILE A 131 -2.45 -9.77 11.80
N VAL A 132 -3.68 -10.23 11.56
CA VAL A 132 -4.01 -11.67 11.43
C VAL A 132 -3.21 -12.33 10.30
N LEU A 133 -3.09 -11.67 9.14
CA LEU A 133 -2.28 -12.16 8.01
C LEU A 133 -0.77 -12.18 8.33
N GLY A 134 -0.26 -11.19 9.08
CA GLY A 134 1.12 -11.16 9.56
C GLY A 134 1.43 -12.31 10.51
N LEU A 135 0.56 -12.55 11.50
CA LEU A 135 0.67 -13.69 12.44
C LEU A 135 0.56 -15.04 11.73
N ALA A 136 -0.29 -15.15 10.71
CA ALA A 136 -0.38 -16.34 9.86
C ALA A 136 0.90 -16.59 9.04
N GLN A 137 1.55 -15.54 8.51
CA GLN A 137 2.87 -15.65 7.84
C GLN A 137 4.00 -16.01 8.81
N LEU A 138 4.00 -15.47 10.03
CA LEU A 138 4.94 -15.86 11.11
C LEU A 138 4.77 -17.31 11.57
N GLY A 139 3.67 -17.97 11.21
CA GLY A 139 3.42 -19.37 11.56
C GLY A 139 2.92 -19.58 12.99
N VAL A 140 2.36 -18.55 13.63
CA VAL A 140 1.80 -18.63 15.00
C VAL A 140 0.69 -19.71 15.04
N PRO A 141 0.72 -20.66 15.99
CA PRO A 141 -0.08 -21.89 15.91
C PRO A 141 -1.60 -21.69 15.89
N GLY A 142 -2.13 -20.59 16.45
CA GLY A 142 -3.55 -20.25 16.33
C GLY A 142 -3.96 -19.61 14.99
N PHE A 143 -3.05 -18.87 14.34
CA PHE A 143 -3.38 -18.05 13.16
C PHE A 143 -3.01 -18.72 11.83
N ARG A 144 -2.14 -19.75 11.84
CA ARG A 144 -1.72 -20.54 10.66
C ARG A 144 -2.85 -21.04 9.76
N ARG A 145 -4.05 -21.28 10.32
CA ARG A 145 -5.21 -21.80 9.59
C ARG A 145 -6.06 -20.71 8.93
N ILE A 146 -5.87 -19.44 9.31
CA ILE A 146 -6.57 -18.28 8.74
C ILE A 146 -5.79 -17.79 7.51
N VAL A 147 -5.69 -18.66 6.51
CA VAL A 147 -5.28 -18.29 5.15
C VAL A 147 -6.56 -18.16 4.34
N PHE A 148 -6.77 -16.99 3.71
CA PHE A 148 -7.84 -16.80 2.74
C PHE A 148 -7.55 -17.66 1.48
N ALA A 149 -7.94 -18.93 1.54
CA ALA A 149 -7.96 -19.79 0.37
C ALA A 149 -9.10 -19.32 -0.55
N PRO A 150 -8.85 -19.06 -1.85
CA PRO A 150 -9.93 -18.75 -2.78
C PRO A 150 -10.87 -19.96 -2.87
N PRO A 151 -12.20 -19.76 -2.89
CA PRO A 151 -13.16 -20.86 -2.90
C PRO A 151 -12.96 -21.75 -4.13
N ASP A 152 -13.27 -23.05 -4.01
CA ASP A 152 -12.92 -24.03 -5.05
C ASP A 152 -13.57 -23.80 -6.42
N SER A 153 -14.67 -23.06 -6.48
CA SER A 153 -15.23 -22.56 -7.75
C SER A 153 -14.27 -21.60 -8.47
N TRP A 154 -13.63 -20.68 -7.74
CA TRP A 154 -12.62 -19.77 -8.29
C TRP A 154 -11.28 -20.49 -8.52
N SER A 155 -10.91 -21.45 -7.64
CA SER A 155 -9.75 -22.34 -7.85
C SER A 155 -9.87 -23.17 -9.14
N ARG A 156 -11.10 -23.57 -9.52
CA ARG A 156 -11.40 -24.31 -10.75
C ARG A 156 -11.24 -23.47 -12.03
N VAL A 157 -11.66 -22.20 -11.99
CA VAL A 157 -11.44 -21.24 -13.10
C VAL A 157 -9.95 -20.94 -13.29
N VAL A 158 -9.17 -20.85 -12.21
CA VAL A 158 -7.71 -20.62 -12.27
C VAL A 158 -6.90 -21.90 -12.57
N ARG A 159 -7.49 -23.09 -12.40
CA ARG A 159 -6.85 -24.39 -12.70
C ARG A 159 -6.78 -24.74 -14.18
N SER A 160 -7.62 -24.17 -15.04
CA SER A 160 -7.78 -24.59 -16.44
C SER A 160 -6.65 -24.20 -17.40
N SER A 161 -5.65 -23.43 -16.95
CA SER A 161 -4.65 -22.83 -17.84
C SER A 161 -3.23 -22.83 -17.23
N THR A 162 -2.52 -23.95 -17.43
CA THR A 162 -1.19 -24.22 -16.86
C THR A 162 -0.14 -23.16 -17.22
N ARG A 163 -0.23 -22.55 -18.42
CA ARG A 163 0.70 -21.52 -18.89
C ARG A 163 0.40 -20.12 -18.34
N SER A 164 -0.84 -19.83 -17.95
CA SER A 164 -1.23 -18.50 -17.44
C SER A 164 -1.24 -18.39 -15.91
N ARG A 165 -1.12 -19.51 -15.17
CA ARG A 165 -0.88 -19.56 -13.71
C ARG A 165 0.19 -18.54 -13.23
N ALA A 166 1.23 -18.30 -14.04
CA ALA A 166 2.33 -17.39 -13.74
C ALA A 166 1.95 -15.90 -13.73
N ALA A 167 0.87 -15.49 -14.42
CA ALA A 167 0.43 -14.09 -14.52
C ALA A 167 -0.96 -13.85 -13.94
N VAL A 168 -1.89 -14.81 -14.07
CA VAL A 168 -3.31 -14.65 -13.67
C VAL A 168 -3.48 -14.58 -12.16
N ALA A 169 -2.80 -15.41 -11.37
CA ALA A 169 -2.92 -15.35 -9.91
C ALA A 169 -2.31 -14.04 -9.33
N PRO A 170 -1.13 -13.56 -9.79
CA PRO A 170 -0.66 -12.21 -9.50
C PRO A 170 -1.62 -11.10 -9.97
N ALA A 171 -2.23 -11.20 -11.16
CA ALA A 171 -3.20 -10.21 -11.64
C ALA A 171 -4.49 -10.17 -10.80
N ALA A 172 -4.98 -11.32 -10.34
CA ALA A 172 -6.11 -11.41 -9.41
C ALA A 172 -5.78 -10.77 -8.06
N LEU A 173 -4.55 -10.97 -7.54
CA LEU A 173 -4.07 -10.23 -6.35
C LEU A 173 -3.99 -8.72 -6.64
N GLY A 174 -3.51 -8.33 -7.82
CA GLY A 174 -3.45 -6.94 -8.29
C GLY A 174 -4.82 -6.27 -8.29
N LEU A 175 -5.84 -6.91 -8.87
CA LEU A 175 -7.23 -6.47 -8.81
C LEU A 175 -7.70 -6.33 -7.35
N ALA A 176 -7.42 -7.33 -6.51
CA ALA A 176 -7.78 -7.33 -5.10
C ALA A 176 -7.05 -6.27 -4.24
N THR A 177 -5.98 -5.63 -4.72
CA THR A 177 -5.28 -4.59 -3.94
C THR A 177 -6.13 -3.35 -3.66
N VAL A 178 -7.23 -3.12 -4.38
CA VAL A 178 -8.25 -2.11 -4.03
C VAL A 178 -8.89 -2.37 -2.66
N LEU A 179 -9.00 -3.63 -2.22
CA LEU A 179 -9.49 -3.98 -0.88
C LEU A 179 -8.41 -3.88 0.21
N VAL A 180 -7.16 -3.54 -0.16
CA VAL A 180 -6.03 -3.37 0.77
C VAL A 180 -5.36 -2.01 0.52
N PRO A 181 -6.08 -0.89 0.78
CA PRO A 181 -5.53 0.44 0.58
C PRO A 181 -4.43 0.74 1.61
N CYS A 182 -3.21 0.95 1.11
CA CYS A 182 -2.16 1.65 1.86
C CYS A 182 -2.56 3.12 1.99
N GLY A 183 -2.21 3.78 3.11
CA GLY A 183 -2.68 5.14 3.38
C GLY A 183 -2.24 6.22 2.37
N VAL A 184 -1.18 5.96 1.60
CA VAL A 184 -0.84 6.82 0.44
C VAL A 184 -1.90 6.70 -0.67
N THR A 185 -2.40 5.48 -0.96
CA THR A 185 -3.55 5.32 -1.86
C THR A 185 -4.77 6.05 -1.30
N VAL A 186 -5.07 5.96 0.00
CA VAL A 186 -6.20 6.70 0.62
C VAL A 186 -6.08 8.22 0.41
N SER A 187 -4.87 8.78 0.50
CA SER A 187 -4.64 10.21 0.20
C SER A 187 -4.83 10.55 -1.28
N VAL A 188 -4.49 9.63 -2.19
CA VAL A 188 -4.73 9.79 -3.64
C VAL A 188 -6.20 9.51 -4.01
N GLU A 189 -6.92 8.69 -3.25
CA GLU A 189 -8.38 8.47 -3.35
C GLU A 189 -9.15 9.72 -2.93
N ALA A 190 -8.75 10.34 -1.81
CA ALA A 190 -9.25 11.65 -1.40
C ALA A 190 -8.96 12.72 -2.46
N LEU A 191 -7.76 12.74 -3.04
CA LEU A 191 -7.43 13.63 -4.15
C LEU A 191 -8.34 13.36 -5.38
N ALA A 192 -8.55 12.10 -5.76
CA ALA A 192 -9.42 11.72 -6.88
C ALA A 192 -10.88 12.17 -6.65
N LEU A 193 -11.43 11.99 -5.44
CA LEU A 193 -12.73 12.54 -5.03
C LEU A 193 -12.79 14.07 -5.22
N THR A 194 -11.72 14.81 -4.89
CA THR A 194 -11.69 16.27 -5.08
C THR A 194 -11.56 16.72 -6.54
N THR A 195 -11.33 15.84 -7.52
CA THR A 195 -11.21 16.24 -8.94
C THR A 195 -12.55 16.48 -9.65
N GLY A 196 -13.68 16.08 -9.06
CA GLY A 196 -15.03 16.33 -9.56
C GLY A 196 -15.32 15.81 -10.98
N SER A 197 -14.47 14.93 -11.52
CA SER A 197 -14.61 14.38 -12.86
C SER A 197 -13.98 12.99 -12.97
N ALA A 198 -14.71 12.04 -13.54
CA ALA A 198 -14.28 10.66 -13.69
C ALA A 198 -12.91 10.52 -14.40
N LEU A 199 -12.68 11.32 -15.44
CA LEU A 199 -11.45 11.23 -16.24
C LEU A 199 -10.21 11.69 -15.46
N MET A 200 -10.32 12.74 -14.65
CA MET A 200 -9.20 13.21 -13.81
C MET A 200 -8.96 12.29 -12.60
N GLY A 201 -10.01 11.73 -12.01
CA GLY A 201 -9.87 10.72 -10.96
C GLY A 201 -9.18 9.44 -11.46
N ALA A 202 -9.61 8.94 -12.64
CA ALA A 202 -8.95 7.83 -13.33
C ALA A 202 -7.49 8.13 -13.68
N ALA A 203 -7.20 9.28 -14.28
CA ALA A 203 -5.84 9.68 -14.65
C ALA A 203 -4.93 9.81 -13.42
N THR A 204 -5.45 10.36 -12.32
CA THR A 204 -4.73 10.48 -11.04
C THR A 204 -4.33 9.10 -10.51
N MET A 205 -5.25 8.12 -10.53
CA MET A 205 -4.95 6.75 -10.11
C MET A 205 -4.01 6.00 -11.05
N ALA A 206 -4.21 6.14 -12.37
CA ALA A 206 -3.35 5.51 -13.37
C ALA A 206 -1.90 6.00 -13.24
N VAL A 207 -1.69 7.32 -13.13
CA VAL A 207 -0.36 7.93 -12.94
C VAL A 207 0.26 7.51 -11.60
N PHE A 208 -0.51 7.40 -10.53
CA PHE A 208 -0.02 6.87 -9.25
C PHE A 208 0.46 5.42 -9.36
N VAL A 209 -0.33 4.52 -9.96
CA VAL A 209 0.07 3.11 -10.12
C VAL A 209 1.28 2.97 -11.03
N VAL A 210 1.33 3.70 -12.15
CA VAL A 210 2.52 3.75 -13.04
C VAL A 210 3.74 4.27 -12.28
N GLY A 211 3.59 5.27 -11.41
CA GLY A 211 4.65 5.75 -10.52
C GLY A 211 5.19 4.67 -9.57
N THR A 212 4.34 3.78 -9.06
CA THR A 212 4.79 2.65 -8.21
C THR A 212 5.45 1.51 -8.99
N ALA A 213 5.23 1.41 -10.31
CA ALA A 213 5.63 0.25 -11.11
C ALA A 213 7.14 -0.07 -11.09
N PRO A 214 8.08 0.90 -11.16
CA PRO A 214 9.52 0.62 -11.08
C PRO A 214 9.93 -0.06 -9.78
N LEU A 215 9.37 0.36 -8.63
CA LEU A 215 9.72 -0.23 -7.34
C LEU A 215 9.14 -1.65 -7.20
N PHE A 216 7.91 -1.88 -7.66
CA PHE A 216 7.34 -3.23 -7.70
C PHE A 216 8.12 -4.17 -8.64
N ALA A 217 8.64 -3.67 -9.77
CA ALA A 217 9.53 -4.41 -10.66
C ALA A 217 10.85 -4.80 -9.96
N VAL A 218 11.53 -3.83 -9.32
CA VAL A 218 12.77 -4.08 -8.56
C VAL A 218 12.54 -5.07 -7.42
N LEU A 219 11.49 -4.88 -6.60
CA LEU A 219 11.19 -5.76 -5.47
C LEU A 219 10.74 -7.16 -5.90
N GLY A 220 9.97 -7.26 -6.98
CA GLY A 220 9.58 -8.55 -7.56
C GLY A 220 10.78 -9.34 -8.08
N TYR A 221 11.68 -8.69 -8.83
CA TYR A 221 12.92 -9.31 -9.31
C TYR A 221 13.86 -9.69 -8.14
N ALA A 222 14.07 -8.77 -7.19
CA ALA A 222 14.88 -9.02 -6.00
C ALA A 222 14.34 -10.21 -5.20
N ALA A 223 13.02 -10.32 -5.04
CA ALA A 223 12.40 -11.46 -4.39
C ALA A 223 12.52 -12.77 -5.18
N ARG A 224 12.36 -12.77 -6.52
CA ARG A 224 12.58 -13.96 -7.37
C ARG A 224 14.01 -14.50 -7.21
N LYS A 225 14.99 -13.61 -7.01
CA LYS A 225 16.42 -13.92 -6.81
C LYS A 225 16.78 -14.26 -5.36
N ALA A 226 16.16 -13.62 -4.37
CA ALA A 226 16.37 -13.93 -2.96
C ALA A 226 15.67 -15.23 -2.52
N ALA A 227 14.50 -15.54 -3.10
CA ALA A 227 13.73 -16.75 -2.77
C ALA A 227 14.38 -18.07 -3.21
N THR A 228 15.40 -18.06 -4.07
CA THR A 228 16.22 -19.25 -4.33
C THR A 228 17.25 -19.49 -3.23
N ALA A 229 17.83 -18.42 -2.69
CA ALA A 229 18.92 -18.46 -1.71
C ALA A 229 18.46 -18.50 -0.23
N TRP A 230 17.39 -17.78 0.13
CA TRP A 230 16.97 -17.55 1.52
C TRP A 230 15.55 -18.10 1.80
N ARG A 231 15.28 -19.32 1.34
CA ARG A 231 14.01 -20.03 1.62
C ARG A 231 13.77 -20.11 3.14
N GLY A 232 12.57 -19.74 3.58
CA GLY A 232 12.19 -19.69 5.00
C GLY A 232 12.38 -18.30 5.64
N ARG A 233 13.62 -17.81 5.77
CA ARG A 233 13.93 -16.53 6.47
C ARG A 233 13.18 -15.33 5.90
N LEU A 234 13.02 -15.27 4.57
CA LEU A 234 12.29 -14.19 3.91
C LEU A 234 10.81 -14.13 4.33
N ALA A 235 10.14 -15.27 4.51
CA ALA A 235 8.73 -15.30 4.90
C ALA A 235 8.49 -14.81 6.34
N ALA A 236 9.44 -15.09 7.24
CA ALA A 236 9.42 -14.53 8.59
C ALA A 236 9.65 -13.01 8.58
N LEU A 237 10.58 -12.51 7.76
CA LEU A 237 10.83 -11.08 7.60
C LEU A 237 9.64 -10.35 6.97
N THR A 238 9.03 -10.86 5.90
CA THR A 238 7.83 -10.25 5.31
C THR A 238 6.66 -10.29 6.26
N GLY A 239 6.44 -11.40 6.98
CA GLY A 239 5.42 -11.51 8.01
C GLY A 239 5.61 -10.50 9.15
N LEU A 240 6.86 -10.26 9.58
CA LEU A 240 7.18 -9.30 10.65
C LEU A 240 6.93 -7.85 10.21
N VAL A 241 7.34 -7.49 8.99
CA VAL A 241 7.06 -6.16 8.41
C VAL A 241 5.56 -5.94 8.21
N VAL A 242 4.82 -6.94 7.72
CA VAL A 242 3.36 -6.89 7.57
C VAL A 242 2.67 -6.76 8.94
N LEU A 243 3.12 -7.51 9.95
CA LEU A 243 2.59 -7.42 11.32
C LEU A 243 2.83 -6.03 11.93
N PHE A 244 4.04 -5.49 11.83
CA PHE A 244 4.38 -4.16 12.30
C PHE A 244 3.55 -3.06 11.61
N LEU A 245 3.39 -3.13 10.29
CA LEU A 245 2.60 -2.16 9.54
C LEU A 245 1.08 -2.32 9.80
N GLY A 246 0.62 -3.53 10.12
CA GLY A 246 -0.72 -3.79 10.64
C GLY A 246 -0.97 -3.15 12.01
N LEU A 247 0.00 -3.25 12.93
CA LEU A 247 -0.04 -2.58 14.23
C LEU A 247 -0.05 -1.06 14.09
N LEU A 248 0.76 -0.48 13.20
CA LEU A 248 0.71 0.96 12.88
C LEU A 248 -0.66 1.37 12.31
N THR A 249 -1.25 0.56 11.42
CA THR A 249 -2.57 0.83 10.83
C THR A 249 -3.67 0.79 11.88
N LEU A 250 -3.62 -0.20 12.78
CA LEU A 250 -4.55 -0.34 13.91
C LEU A 250 -4.39 0.81 14.91
N ASN A 251 -3.16 1.20 15.27
CA ASN A 251 -2.92 2.38 16.12
C ASN A 251 -3.52 3.63 15.47
N GLY A 252 -3.31 3.83 14.16
CA GLY A 252 -3.91 4.94 13.45
C GLY A 252 -5.44 4.98 13.54
N GLY A 253 -6.10 3.82 13.49
CA GLY A 253 -7.53 3.72 13.73
C GLY A 253 -7.94 4.07 15.17
N LEU A 254 -7.12 3.70 16.16
CA LEU A 254 -7.30 4.06 17.57
C LEU A 254 -7.07 5.56 17.82
N GLU A 255 -6.09 6.19 17.17
CA GLU A 255 -5.83 7.63 17.22
C GLU A 255 -6.99 8.43 16.62
N LEU A 256 -7.49 8.05 15.43
CA LEU A 256 -8.67 8.70 14.82
C LEU A 256 -9.96 8.44 15.63
N ALA A 257 -10.03 7.34 16.39
CA ALA A 257 -11.11 7.08 17.36
C ALA A 257 -10.94 7.86 18.68
N GLY A 258 -9.84 8.61 18.87
CA GLY A 258 -9.53 9.33 20.11
C GLY A 258 -9.17 8.42 21.30
N SER A 259 -8.94 7.13 21.07
CA SER A 259 -8.90 6.07 22.08
C SER A 259 -7.78 6.26 23.12
N PRO A 260 -8.04 6.06 24.43
CA PRO A 260 -7.05 6.23 25.48
C PRO A 260 -5.87 5.24 25.39
N VAL A 261 -6.04 4.12 24.68
CA VAL A 261 -4.98 3.12 24.43
C VAL A 261 -4.19 3.36 23.13
N ALA A 262 -4.42 4.48 22.43
CA ALA A 262 -3.60 4.86 21.29
C ALA A 262 -2.20 5.33 21.76
N ALA A 263 -1.17 5.06 20.96
CA ALA A 263 0.23 5.23 21.34
C ALA A 263 0.59 6.65 21.79
N SER A 264 -0.02 7.69 21.22
CA SER A 264 0.17 9.08 21.67
C SER A 264 -0.18 9.26 23.15
N ASN A 265 -1.37 8.78 23.55
CA ASN A 265 -1.92 8.93 24.89
C ASN A 265 -1.13 8.11 25.93
N ILE A 266 -0.64 6.93 25.54
CA ILE A 266 0.27 6.12 26.37
C ILE A 266 1.62 6.84 26.54
N GLY A 267 2.15 7.47 25.48
CA GLY A 267 3.37 8.30 25.54
C GLY A 267 3.23 9.46 26.54
N ARG A 268 2.09 10.18 26.51
CA ARG A 268 1.77 11.23 27.49
C ARG A 268 1.69 10.70 28.92
N ALA A 269 1.01 9.58 29.13
CA ALA A 269 0.89 8.95 30.45
C ALA A 269 2.25 8.50 31.03
N MET A 270 3.26 8.29 30.19
CA MET A 270 4.65 8.00 30.58
C MET A 270 5.56 9.24 30.63
N GLY A 271 5.04 10.45 30.36
CA GLY A 271 5.78 11.71 30.47
C GLY A 271 6.58 12.15 29.24
N PHE A 272 6.36 11.55 28.06
CA PHE A 272 7.08 11.91 26.82
C PHE A 272 6.40 13.05 26.02
N ASP A 273 5.81 14.05 26.69
CA ASP A 273 5.17 15.21 26.03
C ASP A 273 6.19 16.33 25.76
N GLU A 274 6.07 16.99 24.61
CA GLU A 274 6.73 18.27 24.34
C GLU A 274 5.92 19.44 24.96
N PRO A 275 6.59 20.55 25.37
CA PRO A 275 5.89 21.71 25.89
C PRO A 275 4.92 22.32 24.85
N PRO A 276 3.73 22.77 25.26
CA PRO A 276 2.73 23.32 24.34
C PRO A 276 3.21 24.62 23.69
N ALA A 277 2.93 24.75 22.39
CA ALA A 277 2.91 26.07 21.75
C ALA A 277 1.61 26.79 22.14
N GLN A 278 1.68 28.09 22.42
CA GLN A 278 0.48 28.90 22.71
C GLN A 278 -0.13 29.45 21.42
N ALA A 279 -1.47 29.50 21.35
CA ALA A 279 -2.18 30.19 20.28
C ALA A 279 -1.82 31.69 20.23
N VAL A 280 -1.61 32.21 19.03
CA VAL A 280 -1.39 33.64 18.75
C VAL A 280 -2.75 34.34 18.72
N ARG A 281 -2.85 35.60 19.17
CA ARG A 281 -4.09 36.38 19.02
C ARG A 281 -4.21 36.95 17.61
N ASP A 282 -5.44 37.01 17.11
CA ASP A 282 -5.80 37.79 15.92
C ASP A 282 -6.05 39.25 16.31
N ASP A 283 -5.77 40.19 15.40
CA ASP A 283 -6.06 41.62 15.56
C ASP A 283 -7.56 41.88 15.77
N LYS A 284 -8.41 40.95 15.34
CA LYS A 284 -9.87 40.98 15.48
C LYS A 284 -10.39 40.29 16.75
N GLY A 285 -9.51 39.87 17.65
CA GLY A 285 -9.88 39.23 18.92
C GLY A 285 -10.17 37.71 18.84
N GLY A 286 -9.99 37.09 17.67
CA GLY A 286 -9.89 35.64 17.54
C GLY A 286 -8.53 35.09 17.99
N GLN A 287 -8.31 33.80 17.78
CA GLN A 287 -7.01 33.15 18.00
C GLN A 287 -6.57 32.32 16.79
N LEU A 288 -5.29 32.45 16.41
CA LEU A 288 -4.63 31.67 15.37
C LEU A 288 -3.75 30.59 15.99
N LEU A 289 -3.95 29.35 15.56
CA LEU A 289 -3.13 28.21 15.92
C LEU A 289 -2.22 27.93 14.73
N VAL A 290 -0.91 28.02 14.92
CA VAL A 290 0.06 27.82 13.83
C VAL A 290 0.59 26.39 13.89
N LEU A 291 0.47 25.67 12.78
CA LEU A 291 0.94 24.30 12.61
C LEU A 291 1.77 24.20 11.32
N THR A 292 2.95 23.59 11.40
CA THR A 292 3.73 23.23 10.22
C THR A 292 3.56 21.74 9.91
N ALA A 293 3.06 21.46 8.71
CA ALA A 293 2.97 20.13 8.14
C ALA A 293 4.16 19.86 7.22
N ARG A 294 4.82 18.71 7.42
CA ARG A 294 5.97 18.23 6.63
C ARG A 294 5.69 16.85 6.06
N ALA A 295 6.60 16.35 5.23
CA ALA A 295 6.57 15.00 4.67
C ALA A 295 6.36 13.88 5.73
N SER A 296 6.88 14.08 6.95
CA SER A 296 6.94 13.04 7.99
C SER A 296 6.61 13.52 9.41
N SER A 297 5.98 14.69 9.57
CA SER A 297 5.55 15.20 10.88
C SER A 297 4.54 16.34 10.77
N TYR A 298 3.76 16.53 11.84
CA TYR A 298 3.05 17.77 12.15
C TYR A 298 3.70 18.36 13.41
N SER A 299 4.02 19.65 13.40
CA SER A 299 4.76 20.32 14.48
C SER A 299 4.24 21.74 14.66
N PRO A 300 3.95 22.20 15.90
CA PRO A 300 4.06 21.49 17.18
C PRO A 300 2.98 20.39 17.35
N PRO A 301 3.26 19.31 18.10
CA PRO A 301 2.28 18.25 18.37
C PRO A 301 1.25 18.61 19.45
N ARG A 302 1.52 19.63 20.28
CA ARG A 302 0.64 20.13 21.35
C ARG A 302 0.49 21.65 21.23
N ILE A 303 -0.75 22.13 21.16
CA ILE A 303 -1.09 23.56 21.06
C ILE A 303 -2.09 23.89 22.16
N GLU A 304 -1.87 24.96 22.92
CA GLU A 304 -2.84 25.46 23.91
C GLU A 304 -3.65 26.64 23.35
N ALA A 305 -4.97 26.55 23.50
CA ALA A 305 -5.97 27.47 22.96
C ALA A 305 -7.01 27.83 24.03
N LYS A 306 -7.68 28.97 23.88
CA LYS A 306 -8.70 29.42 24.83
C LYS A 306 -10.10 28.97 24.45
N ALA A 307 -10.87 28.54 25.43
CA ALA A 307 -12.28 28.21 25.28
C ALA A 307 -13.10 29.44 24.89
N GLY A 308 -14.13 29.25 24.07
CA GLY A 308 -15.08 30.29 23.67
C GLY A 308 -14.55 31.35 22.69
N VAL A 309 -13.26 31.33 22.34
CA VAL A 309 -12.66 32.26 21.37
C VAL A 309 -12.79 31.71 19.93
N PRO A 310 -13.18 32.51 18.93
CA PRO A 310 -13.17 32.10 17.53
C PRO A 310 -11.77 31.68 17.07
N THR A 311 -11.64 30.47 16.54
CA THR A 311 -10.37 29.76 16.40
C THR A 311 -10.07 29.40 14.95
N THR A 312 -9.00 29.96 14.38
CA THR A 312 -8.50 29.57 13.06
C THR A 312 -7.20 28.77 13.19
N LEU A 313 -7.17 27.58 12.62
CA LEU A 313 -5.96 26.79 12.46
C LEU A 313 -5.29 27.15 11.12
N VAL A 314 -4.03 27.59 11.18
CA VAL A 314 -3.19 27.95 10.04
C VAL A 314 -2.15 26.85 9.85
N ILE A 315 -2.23 26.14 8.73
CA ILE A 315 -1.35 25.02 8.40
C ILE A 315 -0.37 25.44 7.30
N HIS A 316 0.88 25.70 7.67
CA HIS A 316 1.98 25.90 6.72
C HIS A 316 2.46 24.54 6.21
N SER A 317 2.50 24.37 4.89
CA SER A 317 2.86 23.12 4.22
C SER A 317 4.28 23.22 3.66
N GLU A 318 5.17 22.34 4.14
CA GLU A 318 6.59 22.28 3.80
C GLU A 318 6.94 20.90 3.21
N GLY A 319 6.77 20.73 1.89
CA GLY A 319 7.09 19.48 1.21
C GLY A 319 6.18 18.31 1.59
N VAL A 320 4.90 18.62 1.89
CA VAL A 320 3.90 17.65 2.35
C VAL A 320 3.66 16.60 1.26
N GLN A 321 3.68 15.33 1.65
CA GLN A 321 3.56 14.17 0.75
C GLN A 321 3.02 12.95 1.50
N GLY A 322 2.58 11.94 0.76
CA GLY A 322 2.04 10.70 1.35
C GLY A 322 0.83 10.98 2.25
N CYS A 323 0.73 10.27 3.39
CA CYS A 323 -0.41 10.39 4.29
C CYS A 323 -0.59 11.79 4.92
N ALA A 324 0.47 12.59 5.02
CA ALA A 324 0.43 13.93 5.59
C ALA A 324 -0.39 14.92 4.74
N LEU A 325 -0.68 14.59 3.47
CA LEU A 325 -1.49 15.38 2.55
C LEU A 325 -2.97 15.47 2.93
N SER A 326 -3.53 14.55 3.73
CA SER A 326 -4.90 14.72 4.27
C SER A 326 -4.81 14.92 5.77
N PHE A 327 -5.27 16.09 6.20
CA PHE A 327 -5.33 16.55 7.58
C PHE A 327 -6.76 16.41 8.10
N VAL A 328 -6.92 15.74 9.23
CA VAL A 328 -8.22 15.31 9.76
C VAL A 328 -8.37 15.77 11.21
N VAL A 329 -9.52 16.35 11.55
CA VAL A 329 -9.94 16.64 12.93
C VAL A 329 -11.26 15.90 13.19
N PRO A 330 -11.22 14.64 13.68
CA PRO A 330 -12.39 13.77 13.74
C PRO A 330 -13.57 14.36 14.53
N GLY A 331 -13.30 15.01 15.66
CA GLY A 331 -14.33 15.63 16.52
C GLY A 331 -15.04 16.84 15.92
N HIS A 332 -14.47 17.46 14.88
CA HIS A 332 -15.04 18.64 14.20
C HIS A 332 -15.45 18.34 12.74
N ASN A 333 -15.42 17.06 12.32
CA ASN A 333 -15.69 16.60 10.95
C ASN A 333 -14.90 17.33 9.86
N VAL A 334 -13.67 17.78 10.18
CA VAL A 334 -12.76 18.37 9.21
C VAL A 334 -11.94 17.26 8.55
N ASP A 335 -12.00 17.15 7.23
CA ASP A 335 -10.96 16.53 6.39
C ASP A 335 -10.57 17.54 5.31
N ARG A 336 -9.27 17.82 5.18
CA ARG A 336 -8.72 18.77 4.21
C ARG A 336 -7.49 18.19 3.55
N VAL A 337 -7.47 18.21 2.22
CA VAL A 337 -6.27 17.92 1.43
C VAL A 337 -5.38 19.16 1.44
N LEU A 338 -4.22 19.06 2.08
CA LEU A 338 -3.18 20.09 2.12
C LEU A 338 -2.44 20.18 0.77
N PRO A 339 -1.96 21.36 0.36
CA PRO A 339 -1.03 21.48 -0.75
C PRO A 339 0.35 20.93 -0.35
N ALA A 340 1.19 20.57 -1.33
CA ALA A 340 2.57 20.16 -1.03
C ALA A 340 3.41 21.33 -0.44
N HIS A 341 3.13 22.56 -0.89
CA HIS A 341 3.70 23.80 -0.38
C HIS A 341 2.64 24.90 -0.32
N GLY A 342 2.70 25.76 0.69
CA GLY A 342 1.79 26.91 0.85
C GLY A 342 1.14 26.96 2.23
N GLU A 343 -0.03 27.59 2.32
CA GLU A 343 -0.77 27.77 3.58
C GLU A 343 -2.22 27.32 3.40
N THR A 344 -2.77 26.62 4.41
CA THR A 344 -4.20 26.25 4.47
C THR A 344 -4.80 26.79 5.75
N ARG A 345 -5.87 27.59 5.65
CA ARG A 345 -6.63 28.08 6.81
C ARG A 345 -7.88 27.24 7.02
N ILE A 346 -8.08 26.80 8.25
CA ILE A 346 -9.23 26.01 8.68
C ILE A 346 -9.88 26.75 9.83
N ASP A 347 -11.10 27.24 9.63
CA ASP A 347 -11.94 27.72 10.73
C ASP A 347 -12.41 26.51 11.56
N LEU A 348 -12.15 26.55 12.87
CA LEU A 348 -12.60 25.55 13.85
C LEU A 348 -13.78 26.06 14.69
N GLY A 349 -14.23 27.30 14.46
CA GLY A 349 -15.30 27.95 15.21
C GLY A 349 -14.88 28.31 16.65
N THR A 350 -15.85 28.32 17.56
CA THR A 350 -15.61 28.51 18.99
C THR A 350 -15.39 27.16 19.68
N LEU A 351 -14.16 26.89 20.12
CA LEU A 351 -13.82 25.65 20.79
C LEU A 351 -14.39 25.60 22.23
N GLN A 352 -14.89 24.44 22.63
CA GLN A 352 -15.28 24.13 24.02
C GLN A 352 -14.07 23.57 24.79
N PRO A 353 -14.02 23.69 26.14
CA PRO A 353 -12.93 23.12 26.95
C PRO A 353 -12.74 21.62 26.73
N GLY A 354 -11.50 21.16 26.60
CA GLY A 354 -11.18 19.75 26.34
C GLY A 354 -10.01 19.54 25.36
N GLU A 355 -9.83 18.30 24.88
CA GLU A 355 -8.82 17.95 23.88
C GLU A 355 -9.43 17.79 22.48
N VAL A 356 -9.00 18.61 21.52
CA VAL A 356 -9.31 18.46 20.10
C VAL A 356 -8.13 17.80 19.40
N LYS A 357 -8.24 16.51 19.11
CA LYS A 357 -7.20 15.71 18.45
C LYS A 357 -7.24 15.87 16.94
N PHE A 358 -6.05 15.99 16.33
CA PHE A 358 -5.87 16.06 14.88
C PHE A 358 -4.87 15.00 14.41
N ALA A 359 -5.03 14.54 13.17
CA ALA A 359 -4.27 13.42 12.63
C ALA A 359 -4.12 13.49 11.11
N CYS A 360 -3.10 12.85 10.57
CA CYS A 360 -3.01 12.57 9.13
C CYS A 360 -4.00 11.45 8.73
N ALA A 361 -4.25 11.23 7.44
CA ALA A 361 -5.14 10.16 6.95
C ALA A 361 -4.79 8.74 7.43
N MET A 362 -3.56 8.50 7.90
CA MET A 362 -3.14 7.22 8.48
C MET A 362 -3.24 7.16 10.00
N GLY A 363 -3.49 8.27 10.71
CA GLY A 363 -3.37 8.32 12.17
C GLY A 363 -1.95 8.12 12.70
N MET A 364 -0.94 8.28 11.85
CA MET A 364 0.48 8.05 12.19
C MET A 364 1.19 9.34 12.65
N TYR A 365 0.79 10.49 12.08
CA TYR A 365 1.20 11.81 12.56
C TYR A 365 -0.01 12.44 13.22
N THR A 366 0.09 12.68 14.51
CA THR A 366 -1.02 13.14 15.36
C THR A 366 -0.59 14.34 16.20
N GLY A 367 -1.57 15.07 16.71
CA GLY A 367 -1.37 16.14 17.66
C GLY A 367 -2.66 16.49 18.38
N THR A 368 -2.59 17.45 19.29
CA THR A 368 -3.72 17.82 20.15
C THR A 368 -3.73 19.31 20.43
N ILE A 369 -4.88 19.93 20.19
CA ILE A 369 -5.21 21.26 20.67
C ILE A 369 -5.87 21.08 22.04
N VAL A 370 -5.27 21.65 23.08
CA VAL A 370 -5.77 21.63 24.45
C VAL A 370 -6.48 22.95 24.70
N VAL A 371 -7.78 22.88 25.00
CA VAL A 371 -8.67 24.04 25.10
C VAL A 371 -9.00 24.30 26.57
N THR A 372 -8.69 25.52 27.02
CA THR A 372 -8.75 25.97 28.43
C THR A 372 -9.57 27.25 28.59
#